data_AF-A0A412Y025-F1
#
_entry.id   AF-A0A412Y025-F1
#
_cell.length_a   1.000
_cell.length_b   1.000
_cell.length_c   1.000
_cell.angle_alpha   90.00
_cell.angle_beta   90.00
_cell.angle_gamma   90.00
#
_symmetry.space_group_name_H-M   'P 1'
#
loop_
_entity.id
_entity.type
_entity.pdbx_description
1 polymer ?
#
loop_
_entity_poly.entity_id
_entity_poly.type
_entity_poly.pdbx_seq_one_letter_code
_entity_poly.pdbx_strand_id
1 'polypeptide(L)'
;MKKKFINVVQMSFMAIAVLTALTFTACSSDDDTEGGNNGSMVSVKHAATGIIDTYKVISADYTDYTASLAPSNEICLNAVLKENEDAISWYEFQFIATQYQETENGTVKDFTGFKNLKEGSRLIISSRRLFFFIGGSMSDEETYGASNPHGEVIVKGINGNNLTLELKDFSFTNYGAKAETIINATIQYAPN
;
A
#
# COMPACT_ATOMS: atom_id res chain seq x y z
N MET A 1 56.27 -28.96 37.47
CA MET A 1 55.54 -30.21 37.72
C MET A 1 54.04 -29.91 37.66
N LYS A 2 53.36 -30.32 36.57
CA LYS A 2 52.35 -31.42 36.52
C LYS A 2 51.07 -31.20 37.37
N LYS A 3 50.03 -30.66 36.69
CA LYS A 3 48.59 -31.01 36.66
C LYS A 3 47.92 -31.70 37.87
N LYS A 4 46.71 -31.25 38.23
CA LYS A 4 45.43 -31.95 37.92
C LYS A 4 44.18 -31.10 38.23
N PHE A 5 43.22 -31.22 37.31
CA PHE A 5 41.84 -30.72 37.29
C PHE A 5 40.88 -31.60 38.12
N ILE A 6 39.75 -31.02 38.56
CA ILE A 6 38.36 -31.56 38.65
C ILE A 6 37.47 -30.29 38.79
N ASN A 7 36.76 -29.80 37.78
CA ASN A 7 35.48 -30.23 37.18
C ASN A 7 34.25 -30.02 38.09
N VAL A 8 33.51 -28.93 37.88
CA VAL A 8 32.07 -28.83 38.17
C VAL A 8 31.39 -28.24 36.94
N VAL A 9 30.50 -29.06 36.38
CA VAL A 9 29.58 -28.84 35.26
C VAL A 9 28.29 -28.22 35.80
N GLN A 10 27.50 -27.56 34.93
CA GLN A 10 26.11 -27.06 35.05
C GLN A 10 26.02 -25.52 35.14
N MET A 11 25.21 -24.80 34.35
CA MET A 11 24.21 -25.16 33.33
C MET A 11 24.10 -24.01 32.31
N SER A 12 23.76 -24.41 31.10
CA SER A 12 23.45 -23.66 29.88
C SER A 12 22.37 -22.58 30.06
N PHE A 13 22.49 -21.46 29.35
CA PHE A 13 21.36 -20.88 28.60
C PHE A 13 21.91 -20.18 27.34
N MET A 14 21.71 -20.86 26.21
CA MET A 14 21.93 -20.36 24.86
C MET A 14 20.63 -19.67 24.44
N ALA A 15 20.59 -18.34 24.41
CA ALA A 15 19.47 -17.61 23.82
C ALA A 15 19.76 -17.42 22.32
N ILE A 16 19.32 -18.40 21.53
CA ILE A 16 19.20 -18.27 20.09
C ILE A 16 17.99 -17.37 19.84
N ALA A 17 18.20 -16.10 19.53
CA ALA A 17 17.16 -15.27 18.92
C ALA A 17 17.07 -15.66 17.44
N VAL A 18 16.20 -16.64 17.15
CA VAL A 18 15.72 -16.92 15.81
C VAL A 18 14.91 -15.70 15.37
N LEU A 19 15.49 -14.82 14.54
CA LEU A 19 14.70 -13.90 13.75
C LEU A 19 14.11 -14.74 12.61
N THR A 20 12.87 -15.17 12.81
CA THR A 20 12.08 -15.90 11.82
C THR A 20 12.04 -15.09 10.53
N ALA A 21 12.65 -15.63 9.49
CA ALA A 21 12.38 -15.20 8.12
C ALA A 21 10.87 -15.29 7.89
N LEU A 22 10.24 -14.17 7.54
CA LEU A 22 8.90 -14.15 6.98
C LEU A 22 8.97 -14.80 5.58
N THR A 23 8.94 -16.12 5.54
CA THR A 23 8.69 -16.85 4.31
C THR A 23 7.19 -16.76 4.05
N PHE A 24 6.78 -15.95 3.07
CA PHE A 24 5.45 -16.06 2.46
C PHE A 24 5.35 -17.43 1.78
N THR A 25 4.85 -18.43 2.51
CA THR A 25 4.44 -19.70 1.92
C THR A 25 3.14 -19.48 1.17
N ALA A 26 3.21 -19.55 -0.16
CA ALA A 26 2.05 -19.77 -1.00
C ALA A 26 1.51 -21.19 -0.76
N CYS A 27 0.25 -21.27 -0.30
CA CYS A 27 -0.67 -22.40 -0.47
C CYS A 27 -1.99 -21.73 -0.90
N SER A 28 -2.37 -21.68 -2.18
CA SER A 28 -2.89 -22.75 -3.05
C SER A 28 -4.24 -23.32 -2.58
N SER A 29 -5.30 -22.93 -3.32
CA SER A 29 -6.59 -23.62 -3.62
C SER A 29 -7.48 -24.01 -2.42
N ASP A 30 -8.79 -23.74 -2.34
CA ASP A 30 -9.87 -23.68 -3.35
C ASP A 30 -11.07 -22.88 -2.77
N ASP A 31 -11.91 -22.36 -3.66
CA ASP A 31 -13.32 -21.97 -3.50
C ASP A 31 -13.73 -21.11 -2.29
N ASP A 32 -13.67 -19.80 -2.50
CA ASP A 32 -14.83 -18.92 -2.30
C ASP A 32 -14.72 -17.75 -3.28
N THR A 33 -15.46 -17.82 -4.38
CA THR A 33 -15.77 -16.63 -5.21
C THR A 33 -16.69 -15.70 -4.42
N GLU A 34 -16.10 -14.95 -3.49
CA GLU A 34 -16.64 -13.66 -3.04
C GLU A 34 -15.63 -12.58 -3.44
N GLY A 35 -15.88 -11.97 -4.60
CA GLY A 35 -15.05 -10.90 -5.17
C GLY A 35 -15.15 -9.59 -4.39
N GLY A 36 -14.67 -9.58 -3.15
CA GLY A 36 -14.56 -8.40 -2.30
C GLY A 36 -13.17 -8.26 -1.71
N ASN A 37 -12.73 -7.01 -1.49
CA ASN A 37 -11.43 -6.65 -0.90
C ASN A 37 -11.25 -7.06 0.58
N ASN A 38 -12.14 -7.89 1.12
CA ASN A 38 -12.37 -8.13 2.55
C ASN A 38 -11.16 -8.67 3.37
N GLY A 39 -10.04 -8.99 2.72
CA GLY A 39 -8.82 -9.46 3.38
C GLY A 39 -7.62 -8.51 3.38
N SER A 40 -7.64 -7.42 2.62
CA SER A 40 -6.45 -6.57 2.48
C SER A 40 -6.30 -5.62 3.66
N MET A 41 -5.19 -5.76 4.41
CA MET A 41 -4.84 -4.86 5.51
C MET A 41 -3.89 -3.75 5.01
N VAL A 42 -4.11 -2.54 5.50
CA VAL A 42 -3.29 -1.35 5.26
C VAL A 42 -2.66 -0.93 6.57
N SER A 43 -1.33 -0.87 6.59
CA SER A 43 -0.58 -0.30 7.71
C SER A 43 -0.31 1.18 7.43
N VAL A 44 -0.69 2.04 8.36
CA VAL A 44 -0.46 3.49 8.31
C VAL A 44 0.44 3.88 9.47
N LYS A 45 1.65 4.35 9.15
CA LYS A 45 2.60 4.85 10.14
C LYS A 45 2.59 6.38 10.13
N HIS A 46 2.41 6.97 11.30
CA HIS A 46 2.49 8.40 11.52
C HIS A 46 3.91 8.79 11.94
N ALA A 47 4.71 9.37 11.03
CA ALA A 47 6.13 9.60 11.28
C ALA A 47 6.43 10.50 12.49
N ALA A 48 5.54 11.46 12.79
CA ALA A 48 5.68 12.35 13.95
C ALA A 48 5.65 11.61 15.30
N THR A 49 4.83 10.56 15.42
CA THR A 49 4.57 9.86 16.68
C THR A 49 5.20 8.47 16.72
N GLY A 50 5.52 7.91 15.56
CA GLY A 50 5.95 6.52 15.42
C GLY A 50 4.80 5.51 15.58
N ILE A 51 3.56 5.97 15.78
CA ILE A 51 2.38 5.11 15.90
C ILE A 51 2.11 4.43 14.55
N ILE A 52 1.72 3.16 14.63
CA ILE A 52 1.33 2.36 13.48
C ILE A 52 -0.09 1.88 13.72
N ASP A 53 -1.00 2.32 12.88
CA ASP A 53 -2.39 1.89 12.84
C ASP A 53 -2.62 0.91 11.68
N THR A 54 -3.59 0.02 11.84
CA THR A 54 -3.93 -0.97 10.79
C THR A 54 -5.40 -0.87 10.45
N TYR A 55 -5.70 -0.77 9.15
CA TYR A 55 -7.06 -0.68 8.62
C TYR A 55 -7.35 -1.81 7.64
N LYS A 56 -8.60 -2.25 7.55
CA LYS A 56 -9.14 -3.07 6.47
C LYS A 56 -9.51 -2.19 5.27
N VAL A 57 -9.23 -2.67 4.07
CA VAL A 57 -9.81 -2.12 2.83
C VAL A 57 -11.23 -2.64 2.68
N ILE A 58 -12.21 -1.75 2.65
CA ILE A 58 -13.63 -2.10 2.48
C ILE A 58 -14.06 -2.00 1.03
N SER A 59 -13.54 -1.01 0.31
CA SER A 59 -13.69 -0.89 -1.14
C SER A 59 -12.43 -0.27 -1.72
N ALA A 60 -12.11 -0.63 -2.97
CA ALA A 60 -11.12 0.09 -3.74
C ALA A 60 -11.42 0.00 -5.23
N ASP A 61 -11.36 1.15 -5.89
CA ASP A 61 -11.69 1.30 -7.29
C ASP A 61 -10.67 2.16 -8.03
N TYR A 62 -10.69 2.11 -9.36
CA TYR A 62 -9.91 3.01 -10.18
C TYR A 62 -10.71 3.56 -11.36
N THR A 63 -10.29 4.73 -11.84
CA THR A 63 -10.77 5.33 -13.08
C THR A 63 -9.59 5.56 -14.02
N ASP A 64 -9.62 4.93 -15.19
CA ASP A 64 -8.68 5.17 -16.27
C ASP A 64 -9.21 6.30 -17.18
N TYR A 65 -8.59 7.47 -17.10
CA TYR A 65 -9.04 8.63 -17.85
C TYR A 65 -8.62 8.63 -19.32
N THR A 66 -7.80 7.68 -19.76
CA THR A 66 -7.32 7.62 -21.16
C THR A 66 -8.43 7.30 -22.15
N ALA A 67 -9.51 6.67 -21.68
CA ALA A 67 -10.70 6.34 -22.47
C ALA A 67 -11.93 7.19 -22.13
N SER A 68 -11.77 8.28 -21.34
CA SER A 68 -12.87 9.13 -20.92
C SER A 68 -13.31 10.14 -22.01
N LEU A 69 -14.46 10.80 -21.81
CA LEU A 69 -14.96 11.85 -22.72
C LEU A 69 -14.02 13.05 -22.84
N ALA A 70 -13.21 13.31 -21.81
CA ALA A 70 -12.16 14.33 -21.78
C ALA A 70 -10.84 13.63 -21.43
N PRO A 71 -10.21 12.95 -22.40
CA PRO A 71 -9.15 12.00 -22.12
C PRO A 71 -7.91 12.67 -21.55
N SER A 72 -7.30 12.02 -20.56
CA SER A 72 -6.01 12.39 -20.00
C SER A 72 -5.15 11.15 -19.76
N ASN A 73 -3.84 11.36 -19.73
CA ASN A 73 -2.84 10.31 -19.46
C ASN A 73 -2.74 10.02 -17.96
N GLU A 74 -3.86 9.72 -17.32
CA GLU A 74 -3.94 9.58 -15.86
C GLU A 74 -4.83 8.39 -15.46
N ILE A 75 -4.42 7.69 -14.40
CA ILE A 75 -5.26 6.76 -13.66
C ILE A 75 -5.43 7.29 -12.23
N CYS A 76 -6.67 7.34 -11.76
CA CYS A 76 -7.00 7.69 -10.38
C CYS A 76 -7.39 6.43 -9.63
N LEU A 77 -6.84 6.25 -8.43
CA LEU A 77 -7.04 5.08 -7.59
C LEU A 77 -7.60 5.52 -6.25
N ASN A 78 -8.67 4.86 -5.81
CA ASN A 78 -9.38 5.16 -4.57
C ASN A 78 -9.47 3.91 -3.71
N ALA A 79 -9.33 4.07 -2.39
CA ALA A 79 -9.58 3.03 -1.42
C ALA A 79 -10.28 3.61 -0.18
N VAL A 80 -11.29 2.90 0.33
CA VAL A 80 -11.94 3.20 1.61
C VAL A 80 -11.39 2.26 2.67
N LEU A 81 -10.83 2.84 3.73
CA LEU A 81 -10.16 2.15 4.81
C LEU A 81 -10.96 2.31 6.11
N LYS A 82 -11.11 1.22 6.86
CA LYS A 82 -11.75 1.23 8.18
C LYS A 82 -10.98 0.38 9.18
N GLU A 83 -11.08 0.65 10.47
CA GLU A 83 -10.48 -0.22 11.49
C GLU A 83 -11.06 -1.63 11.43
N ASN A 84 -12.37 -1.73 11.20
CA ASN A 84 -13.12 -2.95 10.95
C ASN A 84 -14.39 -2.63 10.14
N GLU A 85 -15.12 -3.67 9.71
CA GLU A 85 -16.31 -3.51 8.86
C GLU A 85 -17.42 -2.68 9.52
N ASP A 86 -17.58 -2.83 10.84
CA ASP A 86 -18.61 -2.15 11.64
C ASP A 86 -18.22 -0.72 12.05
N ALA A 87 -16.99 -0.28 11.74
CA ALA A 87 -16.54 1.05 12.12
C ALA A 87 -17.37 2.13 11.41
N ILE A 88 -17.85 3.10 12.21
CA ILE A 88 -18.63 4.24 11.73
C ILE A 88 -17.75 5.34 11.13
N SER A 89 -16.45 5.31 11.42
CA SER A 89 -15.45 6.21 10.85
C SER A 89 -14.67 5.47 9.77
N TRP A 90 -14.31 6.20 8.72
CA TRP A 90 -13.52 5.67 7.61
C TRP A 90 -12.54 6.71 7.10
N TYR A 91 -11.53 6.24 6.38
CA TYR A 91 -10.57 7.05 5.66
C TYR A 91 -10.72 6.77 4.17
N GLU A 92 -10.82 7.81 3.37
CA GLU A 92 -10.71 7.72 1.92
C GLU A 92 -9.28 8.04 1.52
N PHE A 93 -8.65 7.12 0.80
CA PHE A 93 -7.31 7.25 0.28
C PHE A 93 -7.36 7.30 -1.24
N GLN A 94 -6.97 8.42 -1.82
CA GLN A 94 -6.92 8.61 -3.28
C GLN A 94 -5.51 8.97 -3.72
N PHE A 95 -5.07 8.47 -4.88
CA PHE A 95 -3.87 8.96 -5.55
C PHE A 95 -3.97 8.85 -7.08
N ILE A 96 -3.20 9.68 -7.79
CA ILE A 96 -3.17 9.72 -9.25
C ILE A 96 -1.80 9.29 -9.75
N ALA A 97 -1.75 8.40 -10.74
CA ALA A 97 -0.53 8.15 -11.50
C ALA A 97 -0.68 8.73 -12.93
N THR A 98 0.37 9.39 -13.40
CA THR A 98 0.43 9.96 -14.77
C THR A 98 1.53 9.34 -15.61
N GLN A 99 2.44 8.63 -14.95
CA GLN A 99 3.56 7.93 -15.57
C GLN A 99 3.78 6.60 -14.83
N TYR A 100 4.50 5.69 -15.48
CA TYR A 100 4.96 4.47 -14.86
C TYR A 100 6.36 4.12 -15.36
N GLN A 101 7.10 3.41 -14.53
CA GLN A 101 8.38 2.83 -14.87
C GLN A 101 8.18 1.36 -15.26
N GLU A 102 8.66 0.97 -16.44
CA GLU A 102 8.59 -0.40 -16.91
C GLU A 102 9.59 -1.33 -16.21
N THR A 103 9.19 -2.59 -16.03
CA THR A 103 10.01 -3.63 -15.40
C THR A 103 11.25 -4.00 -16.23
N GLU A 104 11.14 -3.98 -17.57
CA GLU A 104 12.13 -4.58 -18.49
C GLU A 104 13.48 -3.84 -18.50
N ASN A 105 13.45 -2.50 -18.44
CA ASN A 105 14.65 -1.67 -18.54
C ASN A 105 14.61 -0.42 -17.64
N GLY A 106 13.56 -0.27 -16.82
CA GLY A 106 13.42 0.89 -15.93
C GLY A 106 13.07 2.20 -16.64
N THR A 107 12.63 2.16 -17.91
CA THR A 107 12.23 3.36 -18.65
C THR A 107 10.95 3.92 -18.07
N VAL A 108 10.92 5.24 -17.86
CA VAL A 108 9.71 5.97 -17.47
C VAL A 108 8.91 6.31 -18.73
N LYS A 109 7.61 5.98 -18.71
CA LYS A 109 6.66 6.24 -19.79
C LYS A 109 5.42 6.96 -19.24
N ASP A 110 4.81 7.75 -20.11
CA ASP A 110 3.50 8.32 -19.82
C ASP A 110 2.45 7.21 -19.71
N PHE A 111 1.52 7.39 -18.78
CA PHE A 111 0.39 6.49 -18.62
C PHE A 111 -0.54 6.64 -19.82
N THR A 112 -0.75 5.57 -20.56
CA THR A 112 -1.52 5.56 -21.82
C THR A 112 -2.62 4.50 -21.80
N GLY A 113 -2.95 4.03 -20.60
CA GLY A 113 -4.06 3.12 -20.34
C GLY A 113 -3.65 1.92 -19.49
N PHE A 114 -4.60 1.42 -18.71
CA PHE A 114 -4.43 0.29 -17.79
C PHE A 114 -3.85 -0.94 -18.49
N LYS A 115 -4.27 -1.22 -19.72
CA LYS A 115 -3.82 -2.38 -20.52
C LYS A 115 -2.32 -2.36 -20.86
N ASN A 116 -1.66 -1.21 -20.72
CA ASN A 116 -0.23 -1.06 -20.99
C ASN A 116 0.62 -1.35 -19.76
N LEU A 117 0.01 -1.44 -18.57
CA LEU A 117 0.71 -1.87 -17.36
C LEU A 117 1.02 -3.36 -17.43
N LYS A 118 2.15 -3.73 -16.82
CA LYS A 118 2.57 -5.12 -16.62
C LYS A 118 2.92 -5.34 -15.16
N GLU A 119 2.88 -6.59 -14.71
CA GLU A 119 3.41 -6.95 -13.39
C GLU A 119 4.88 -6.46 -13.23
N GLY A 120 5.17 -5.91 -12.05
CA GLY A 120 6.43 -5.26 -11.72
C GLY A 120 6.55 -3.80 -12.16
N SER A 121 5.61 -3.27 -12.95
CA SER A 121 5.60 -1.84 -13.31
C SER A 121 5.46 -1.00 -12.05
N ARG A 122 6.16 0.14 -11.98
CA ARG A 122 6.07 1.06 -10.84
C ARG A 122 5.32 2.31 -11.24
N LEU A 123 4.20 2.60 -10.60
CA LEU A 123 3.45 3.82 -10.85
C LEU A 123 4.17 5.02 -10.23
N ILE A 124 4.28 6.11 -10.99
CA ILE A 124 4.82 7.37 -10.51
C ILE A 124 3.64 8.26 -10.11
N ILE A 125 3.54 8.49 -8.80
CA ILE A 125 2.39 9.15 -8.20
C ILE A 125 2.54 10.66 -8.28
N SER A 126 1.49 11.32 -8.78
CA SER A 126 1.37 12.77 -8.82
C SER A 126 1.16 13.32 -7.41
N SER A 127 1.69 14.51 -7.13
CA SER A 127 1.34 15.27 -5.91
C SER A 127 -0.10 15.81 -5.93
N ARG A 128 -0.83 15.64 -7.04
CA ARG A 128 -2.23 16.01 -7.16
C ARG A 128 -3.11 14.98 -6.46
N ARG A 129 -4.09 15.48 -5.68
CA ARG A 129 -5.20 14.69 -5.11
C ARG A 129 -4.75 13.45 -4.31
N LEU A 130 -3.92 13.67 -3.30
CA LEU A 130 -3.58 12.67 -2.30
C LEU A 130 -4.46 12.92 -1.07
N PHE A 131 -5.62 12.29 -1.05
CA PHE A 131 -6.60 12.52 0.01
C PHE A 131 -6.42 11.54 1.16
N PHE A 132 -6.64 12.03 2.37
CA PHE A 132 -6.87 11.20 3.55
C PHE A 132 -7.89 11.91 4.44
N PHE A 133 -9.11 11.35 4.52
CA PHE A 133 -10.18 11.57 5.53
C PHE A 133 -11.46 12.28 5.06
N ILE A 134 -12.64 11.67 5.26
CA ILE A 134 -13.96 12.29 5.54
C ILE A 134 -14.87 11.23 6.23
N GLY A 135 -15.42 11.52 7.42
CA GLY A 135 -16.51 10.72 7.99
C GLY A 135 -17.15 11.30 9.26
N GLY A 136 -18.26 12.04 9.11
CA GLY A 136 -19.19 12.41 10.19
C GLY A 136 -19.77 13.84 10.10
N SER A 137 -18.94 14.83 9.81
CA SER A 137 -19.33 16.21 9.50
C SER A 137 -18.08 16.91 8.97
N MET A 138 -18.09 17.36 7.72
CA MET A 138 -17.05 18.25 7.21
C MET A 138 -17.70 19.55 6.79
N SER A 139 -17.19 20.65 7.33
CA SER A 139 -17.30 21.97 6.74
C SER A 139 -16.17 22.10 5.72
N ASP A 140 -16.50 22.01 4.43
CA ASP A 140 -15.75 22.55 3.27
C ASP A 140 -14.20 22.48 3.31
N GLU A 141 -13.58 21.49 3.95
CA GLU A 141 -12.13 21.33 3.91
C GLU A 141 -11.76 20.67 2.59
N GLU A 142 -11.26 21.53 1.72
CA GLU A 142 -11.04 21.34 0.31
C GLU A 142 -10.16 20.14 -0.05
N THR A 143 -10.19 19.83 -1.33
CA THR A 143 -9.30 18.92 -2.05
C THR A 143 -7.82 19.28 -1.88
N TYR A 144 -7.22 18.93 -0.75
CA TYR A 144 -5.82 19.22 -0.50
C TYR A 144 -4.92 18.15 -1.14
N GLY A 145 -4.04 18.55 -2.06
CA GLY A 145 -2.97 17.69 -2.54
C GLY A 145 -1.93 17.44 -1.44
N ALA A 146 -1.24 16.29 -1.47
CA ALA A 146 -0.11 16.07 -0.59
C ALA A 146 1.17 16.61 -1.21
N SER A 147 2.09 17.04 -0.36
CA SER A 147 3.43 17.39 -0.80
C SER A 147 4.31 16.15 -0.88
N ASN A 148 5.09 16.07 -1.97
CA ASN A 148 6.19 15.12 -2.15
C ASN A 148 5.82 13.63 -1.97
N PRO A 149 4.86 13.06 -2.73
CA PRO A 149 4.65 11.62 -2.73
C PRO A 149 5.90 10.89 -3.20
N HIS A 150 6.30 9.86 -2.45
CA HIS A 150 7.46 9.02 -2.78
C HIS A 150 7.29 7.62 -2.17
N GLY A 151 8.25 6.73 -2.43
CA GLY A 151 8.14 5.30 -2.13
C GLY A 151 7.77 4.49 -3.37
N GLU A 152 7.41 3.22 -3.18
CA GLU A 152 7.09 2.32 -4.30
C GLU A 152 5.59 2.04 -4.37
N VAL A 153 5.01 2.21 -5.57
CA VAL A 153 3.67 1.70 -5.91
C VAL A 153 3.84 0.74 -7.07
N ILE A 154 3.76 -0.55 -6.78
CA ILE A 154 4.18 -1.63 -7.68
C ILE A 154 2.96 -2.41 -8.15
N VAL A 155 2.84 -2.65 -9.46
CA VAL A 155 1.85 -3.55 -10.02
C VAL A 155 2.20 -4.99 -9.66
N LYS A 156 1.38 -5.66 -8.86
CA LYS A 156 1.56 -7.05 -8.43
C LYS A 156 0.75 -8.06 -9.25
N GLY A 157 -0.32 -7.61 -9.88
CA GLY A 157 -1.16 -8.49 -10.67
C GLY A 157 -2.17 -7.70 -11.48
N ILE A 158 -2.50 -8.26 -12.64
CA ILE A 158 -3.58 -7.79 -13.51
C ILE A 158 -4.42 -9.02 -13.84
N ASN A 159 -5.67 -9.04 -13.39
CA ASN A 159 -6.61 -10.13 -13.65
C ASN A 159 -7.89 -9.59 -14.28
N GLY A 160 -8.02 -9.75 -15.59
CA GLY A 160 -9.06 -9.07 -16.35
C GLY A 160 -8.90 -7.55 -16.25
N ASN A 161 -9.91 -6.88 -15.69
CA ASN A 161 -9.84 -5.45 -15.41
C ASN A 161 -9.42 -5.14 -13.96
N ASN A 162 -9.13 -6.14 -13.14
CA ASN A 162 -8.71 -5.89 -11.75
C ASN A 162 -7.21 -5.64 -11.69
N LEU A 163 -6.82 -4.63 -10.90
CA LEU A 163 -5.44 -4.22 -10.69
C LEU A 163 -5.03 -4.47 -9.24
N THR A 164 -4.00 -5.27 -8.99
CA THR A 164 -3.44 -5.39 -7.64
C THR A 164 -2.16 -4.58 -7.53
N LEU A 165 -2.10 -3.68 -6.54
CA LEU A 165 -0.93 -2.86 -6.26
C LEU A 165 -0.35 -3.17 -4.89
N GLU A 166 0.98 -3.18 -4.79
CA GLU A 166 1.72 -3.12 -3.54
C GLU A 166 2.22 -1.69 -3.33
N LEU A 167 1.78 -1.07 -2.24
CA LEU A 167 2.34 0.17 -1.72
C LEU A 167 3.39 -0.21 -0.69
N LYS A 168 4.64 0.18 -0.94
CA LYS A 168 5.76 -0.11 -0.05
C LYS A 168 6.48 1.17 0.31
N ASP A 169 6.47 1.46 1.60
CA ASP A 169 6.95 2.70 2.19
C ASP A 169 6.42 3.93 1.43
N PHE A 170 5.17 3.85 0.93
CA PHE A 170 4.57 4.92 0.16
C PHE A 170 4.25 6.07 1.11
N SER A 171 4.97 7.18 0.95
CA SER A 171 4.95 8.28 1.89
C SER A 171 4.51 9.57 1.23
N PHE A 172 3.76 10.36 1.98
CA PHE A 172 3.30 11.67 1.59
C PHE A 172 3.10 12.54 2.84
N THR A 173 3.19 13.86 2.66
CA THR A 173 2.83 14.81 3.70
C THR A 173 1.52 15.48 3.34
N ASN A 174 0.47 15.19 4.12
CA ASN A 174 -0.83 15.86 4.02
C ASN A 174 -0.65 17.37 4.11
N TYR A 175 -1.48 18.13 3.38
CA TYR A 175 -1.45 19.58 3.45
C TYR A 175 -1.65 20.07 4.89
N GLY A 176 -0.80 21.01 5.33
CA GLY A 176 -0.80 21.52 6.70
C GLY A 176 -0.21 20.56 7.75
N ALA A 177 0.08 19.29 7.41
CA ALA A 177 0.76 18.37 8.32
C ALA A 177 2.25 18.72 8.43
N LYS A 178 2.82 18.48 9.62
CA LYS A 178 4.24 18.73 9.94
C LYS A 178 5.14 17.52 9.73
N ALA A 179 4.55 16.36 9.43
CA ALA A 179 5.25 15.11 9.28
C ALA A 179 4.53 14.21 8.27
N GLU A 180 5.28 13.24 7.78
CA GLU A 180 4.82 12.27 6.80
C GLU A 180 3.88 11.23 7.38
N THR A 181 2.97 10.80 6.53
CA THR A 181 2.23 9.54 6.64
C THR A 181 2.91 8.52 5.73
N ILE A 182 3.12 7.30 6.20
CA ILE A 182 3.72 6.21 5.43
C ILE A 182 2.73 5.06 5.37
N ILE A 183 2.45 4.57 4.17
CA ILE A 183 1.51 3.49 3.90
C ILE A 183 2.25 2.27 3.39
N ASN A 184 1.94 1.12 3.98
CA ASN A 184 2.31 -0.20 3.49
C ASN A 184 1.05 -1.04 3.28
N ALA A 185 0.82 -1.51 2.07
CA ALA A 185 -0.39 -2.25 1.73
C ALA A 185 -0.23 -3.11 0.47
N THR A 186 -1.05 -4.16 0.36
CA THR A 186 -1.42 -4.76 -0.93
C THR A 186 -2.90 -4.52 -1.12
N ILE A 187 -3.30 -3.86 -2.20
CA ILE A 187 -4.69 -3.47 -2.45
C ILE A 187 -5.07 -3.92 -3.86
N GLN A 188 -6.21 -4.59 -3.98
CA GLN A 188 -6.83 -4.90 -5.26
C GLN A 188 -7.86 -3.83 -5.60
N TYR A 189 -7.79 -3.29 -6.82
CA TYR A 189 -8.66 -2.26 -7.33
C TYR A 189 -9.49 -2.84 -8.48
N ALA A 190 -10.78 -2.53 -8.49
CA ALA A 190 -11.69 -2.82 -9.60
C ALA A 190 -11.99 -1.52 -10.39
N PRO A 191 -12.35 -1.58 -11.68
CA PRO A 191 -12.80 -0.39 -12.39
C PRO A 191 -14.07 0.18 -11.73
N ASN A 192 -14.13 1.50 -11.58
CA ASN A 192 -15.32 2.26 -11.16
C ASN A 192 -16.36 2.32 -12.28
#